data_AF-A0A314Y5B6-F1
#
_entry.id   AF-A0A314Y5B6-F1
#
_cell.length_a   1.000
_cell.length_b   1.000
_cell.length_c   1.000
_cell.angle_alpha   90.00
_cell.angle_beta   90.00
_cell.angle_gamma   90.00
#
_symmetry.space_group_name_H-M   'P 1'
#
loop_
_entity.id
_entity.type
_entity.pdbx_description
1 polymer ?
#
loop_
_entity_poly.entity_id
_entity_poly.type
_entity_poly.pdbx_seq_one_letter_code
_entity_poly.pdbx_strand_id
1 'polypeptide(L)'
;MGTPETSREPCPDRILDDIGGAFGMGAVGGSAVHFLKGVYNSPSGTRLIGGSQAVRMNAPRVGGSFAVWGGLFSAFDCTMVYVRQKEDPWNSIIAGAATGGFLQMRQGLGASARSAAFGGVLLALIEGAGIMLNKFMSQQQQMPIVIEEPASVAGLPGLPPMGRASGQPGSEPATSVSSSGAEASSGGWLGGWFGKSKEPEAKSSGSETKILESFDAPPVPSFEYK
;
A
#
# COMPACT_ATOMS: atom_id res chain seq x y z
N MET A 1 -1.51 19.11 -29.46
CA MET A 1 -0.68 18.91 -28.27
C MET A 1 -1.43 19.54 -27.11
N GLY A 2 -2.41 18.81 -26.57
CA GLY A 2 -3.22 19.27 -25.43
C GLY A 2 -2.81 18.46 -24.22
N THR A 3 -2.39 19.13 -23.16
CA THR A 3 -2.11 18.53 -21.85
C THR A 3 -3.44 18.15 -21.20
N PRO A 4 -3.72 16.86 -20.94
CA PRO A 4 -4.85 16.47 -20.12
C PRO A 4 -4.54 16.82 -18.66
N GLU A 5 -5.48 17.49 -18.01
CA GLU A 5 -5.75 17.50 -16.56
C GLU A 5 -4.54 17.48 -15.60
N THR A 6 -4.18 18.66 -15.10
CA THR A 6 -3.17 18.90 -14.04
C THR A 6 -3.66 18.48 -12.65
N SER A 7 -4.19 17.26 -12.51
CA SER A 7 -4.77 16.73 -11.25
C SER A 7 -3.90 15.68 -10.55
N ARG A 8 -2.78 15.25 -11.15
CA ARG A 8 -1.67 14.58 -10.46
C ARG A 8 -0.55 15.60 -10.23
N GLU A 9 0.04 15.57 -9.03
CA GLU A 9 1.27 16.31 -8.76
C GLU A 9 2.39 15.86 -9.71
N PRO A 10 3.24 16.79 -10.18
CA PRO A 10 4.32 16.45 -11.10
C PRO A 10 5.34 15.54 -10.42
N CYS A 11 5.87 14.58 -11.17
CA CYS A 11 7.11 13.91 -10.79
C CYS A 11 8.24 14.96 -10.81
N PRO A 12 9.07 15.10 -9.76
CA PRO A 12 9.36 14.10 -8.72
C PRO A 12 8.60 14.25 -7.40
N ASP A 13 7.86 15.35 -7.17
CA ASP A 13 7.26 15.67 -5.86
C ASP A 13 6.34 14.54 -5.39
N ARG A 14 5.52 14.03 -6.30
CA ARG A 14 4.68 12.85 -6.12
C ARG A 14 5.41 11.60 -5.58
N ILE A 15 6.68 11.40 -5.94
CA ILE A 15 7.49 10.26 -5.45
C ILE A 15 7.87 10.49 -3.99
N LEU A 16 8.17 11.74 -3.59
CA LEU A 16 8.48 12.07 -2.20
C LEU A 16 7.25 11.92 -1.30
N ASP A 17 6.09 12.36 -1.78
CA ASP A 17 4.82 12.24 -1.07
C ASP A 17 4.34 10.79 -0.95
N ASP A 18 4.45 9.99 -2.02
CA ASP A 18 4.15 8.54 -1.95
C ASP A 18 5.14 7.80 -1.02
N ILE A 19 6.43 8.19 -0.97
CA ILE A 19 7.41 7.67 0.03
C ILE A 19 7.00 8.04 1.45
N GLY A 20 6.65 9.31 1.69
CA GLY A 20 6.28 9.82 3.01
C GLY A 20 4.98 9.21 3.53
N GLY A 21 3.95 9.14 2.67
CA GLY A 21 2.67 8.48 2.94
C GLY A 21 2.84 7.00 3.23
N ALA A 22 3.60 6.27 2.40
CA ALA A 22 3.88 4.85 2.64
C ALA A 22 4.70 4.62 3.92
N PHE A 23 5.69 5.46 4.22
CA PHE A 23 6.40 5.42 5.49
C PHE A 23 5.45 5.60 6.67
N GLY A 24 4.57 6.61 6.62
CA GLY A 24 3.58 6.91 7.65
C GLY A 24 2.63 5.74 7.89
N MET A 25 2.02 5.19 6.83
CA MET A 25 1.15 4.01 6.89
C MET A 25 1.87 2.80 7.51
N GLY A 26 3.08 2.49 7.04
CA GLY A 26 3.87 1.37 7.56
C GLY A 26 4.35 1.56 9.00
N ALA A 27 4.69 2.79 9.39
CA ALA A 27 5.11 3.13 10.75
C ALA A 27 3.94 3.08 11.75
N VAL A 28 2.77 3.60 11.38
CA VAL A 28 1.56 3.56 12.23
C VAL A 28 1.03 2.13 12.36
N GLY A 29 0.83 1.42 11.24
CA GLY A 29 0.37 0.03 11.25
C GLY A 29 1.37 -0.91 11.94
N GLY A 30 2.66 -0.76 11.65
CA GLY A 30 3.74 -1.47 12.31
C GLY A 30 3.79 -1.19 13.82
N SER A 31 3.58 0.05 14.24
CA SER A 31 3.50 0.40 15.67
C SER A 31 2.35 -0.32 16.36
N ALA A 32 1.14 -0.31 15.81
CA ALA A 32 -0.01 -1.00 16.41
C ALA A 32 0.25 -2.51 16.58
N VAL A 33 0.68 -3.19 15.50
CA VAL A 33 0.94 -4.64 15.51
C VAL A 33 2.09 -5.00 16.46
N HIS A 34 3.21 -4.28 16.42
CA HIS A 34 4.35 -4.58 17.28
C HIS A 34 4.13 -4.15 18.74
N PHE A 35 3.30 -3.14 19.02
CA PHE A 35 2.89 -2.79 20.39
C PHE A 35 2.07 -3.92 21.00
N LEU A 36 1.00 -4.37 20.31
CA LEU A 36 0.14 -5.47 20.75
C LEU A 36 0.95 -6.76 20.95
N LYS A 37 1.80 -7.11 19.98
CA LYS A 37 2.69 -8.27 20.07
C LYS A 37 3.71 -8.13 21.20
N GLY A 38 4.26 -6.94 21.45
CA GLY A 38 5.16 -6.68 22.57
C GLY A 38 4.47 -6.81 23.92
N VAL A 39 3.29 -6.20 24.09
CA VAL A 39 2.46 -6.29 25.30
C VAL A 39 2.08 -7.74 25.62
N TYR A 40 1.72 -8.54 24.61
CA TYR A 40 1.31 -9.93 24.78
C TYR A 40 2.47 -10.86 25.18
N ASN A 41 3.65 -10.70 24.56
CA ASN A 41 4.81 -11.56 24.80
C ASN A 41 5.68 -11.10 25.99
N SER A 42 5.34 -10.00 26.65
CA SER A 42 6.09 -9.48 27.79
C SER A 42 5.58 -10.04 29.14
N PRO A 43 6.48 -10.28 30.11
CA PRO A 43 6.08 -10.71 31.44
C PRO A 43 5.23 -9.66 32.15
N SER A 44 4.47 -10.11 33.16
CA SER A 44 3.66 -9.23 34.01
C SER A 44 4.51 -8.12 34.64
N GLY A 45 3.92 -6.93 34.81
CA GLY A 45 4.61 -5.75 35.33
C GLY A 45 5.44 -4.95 34.30
N THR A 46 5.92 -5.55 33.20
CA THR A 46 6.75 -4.86 32.20
C THR A 46 6.09 -4.68 30.83
N ARG A 47 4.82 -5.09 30.68
CA ARG A 47 4.12 -5.14 29.38
C ARG A 47 4.13 -3.84 28.56
N LEU A 48 3.94 -2.68 29.18
CA LEU A 48 3.99 -1.39 28.49
C LEU A 48 5.40 -1.04 28.02
N ILE A 49 6.42 -1.39 28.82
CA ILE A 49 7.83 -1.19 28.48
C ILE A 49 8.20 -2.09 27.30
N GLY A 50 7.92 -3.39 27.37
CA GLY A 50 8.17 -4.33 26.28
C GLY A 50 7.36 -4.03 25.01
N GLY A 51 6.12 -3.55 25.14
CA GLY A 51 5.34 -2.99 24.04
C GLY A 51 6.02 -1.80 23.37
N SER A 52 6.42 -0.78 24.13
CA SER A 52 7.10 0.41 23.59
C SER A 52 8.48 0.10 23.00
N GLN A 53 9.22 -0.86 23.57
CA GLN A 53 10.48 -1.35 23.03
C GLN A 53 10.27 -2.10 21.71
N ALA A 54 9.25 -2.97 21.62
CA ALA A 54 8.90 -3.66 20.39
C ALA A 54 8.50 -2.68 19.26
N VAL A 55 7.79 -1.59 19.58
CA VAL A 55 7.52 -0.50 18.62
C VAL A 55 8.83 0.14 18.15
N ARG A 56 9.67 0.63 19.07
CA ARG A 56 10.92 1.33 18.75
C ARG A 56 11.86 0.52 17.86
N MET A 57 11.95 -0.80 18.06
CA MET A 57 12.84 -1.66 17.28
C MET A 57 12.28 -2.07 15.90
N ASN A 58 10.97 -2.00 15.68
CA ASN A 58 10.33 -2.58 14.48
C ASN A 58 9.53 -1.59 13.64
N ALA A 59 8.84 -0.62 14.23
CA ALA A 59 8.00 0.32 13.47
C ALA A 59 8.77 1.11 12.39
N PRO A 60 10.00 1.62 12.63
CA PRO A 60 10.79 2.26 11.57
C PRO A 60 11.23 1.27 10.48
N ARG A 61 11.41 -0.02 10.80
CA ARG A 61 11.79 -1.05 9.83
C ARG A 61 10.61 -1.39 8.92
N VAL A 62 9.40 -1.51 9.48
CA VAL A 62 8.16 -1.70 8.70
C VAL A 62 7.88 -0.45 7.86
N GLY A 63 7.87 0.74 8.47
CA GLY A 63 7.73 2.02 7.76
C GLY A 63 8.71 2.17 6.60
N GLY A 64 10.00 1.93 6.83
CA GLY A 64 11.03 1.95 5.77
C GLY A 64 10.79 0.93 4.65
N SER A 65 10.24 -0.25 4.97
CA SER A 65 9.91 -1.27 3.97
C SER A 65 8.75 -0.85 3.07
N PHE A 66 7.72 -0.24 3.65
CA PHE A 66 6.62 0.38 2.90
C PHE A 66 7.09 1.59 2.09
N ALA A 67 7.94 2.46 2.66
CA ALA A 67 8.50 3.62 1.98
C ALA A 67 9.28 3.25 0.71
N VAL A 68 10.11 2.19 0.79
CA VAL A 68 10.85 1.67 -0.37
C VAL A 68 9.89 1.08 -1.42
N TRP A 69 8.84 0.38 -1.00
CA TRP A 69 7.84 -0.16 -1.92
C TRP A 69 7.06 0.96 -2.64
N GLY A 70 6.55 1.94 -1.90
CA GLY A 70 5.81 3.10 -2.45
C GLY A 70 6.68 3.94 -3.38
N GLY A 71 7.89 4.29 -2.94
CA GLY A 71 8.83 5.06 -3.76
C GLY A 71 9.25 4.37 -5.06
N LEU A 72 9.46 3.05 -5.03
CA LEU A 72 9.72 2.28 -6.25
C LEU A 72 8.49 2.22 -7.15
N PHE A 73 7.30 1.98 -6.60
CA PHE A 73 6.05 1.96 -7.36
C PHE A 73 5.84 3.29 -8.10
N SER A 74 5.94 4.42 -7.40
CA SER A 74 5.73 5.74 -7.98
C SER A 74 6.87 6.15 -8.92
N ALA A 75 8.11 5.72 -8.68
CA ALA A 75 9.19 5.89 -9.65
C ALA A 75 8.89 5.12 -10.95
N PHE A 76 8.46 3.86 -10.88
CA PHE A 76 8.10 3.09 -12.07
C PHE A 76 6.87 3.68 -12.78
N ASP A 77 5.82 4.10 -12.07
CA ASP A 77 4.65 4.77 -12.66
C ASP A 77 5.05 6.09 -13.36
N CYS A 78 5.79 6.97 -12.68
CA CYS A 78 6.34 8.20 -13.26
C CYS A 78 7.18 7.92 -14.53
N THR A 79 8.03 6.89 -14.55
CA THR A 79 8.81 6.54 -15.75
C THR A 79 7.92 6.01 -16.88
N MET A 80 6.86 5.26 -16.57
CA MET A 80 5.92 4.75 -17.57
C MET A 80 5.07 5.85 -18.19
N VAL A 81 4.57 6.81 -17.39
CA VAL A 81 3.90 8.02 -17.88
C VAL A 81 4.85 8.84 -18.74
N TYR A 82 6.09 9.06 -18.30
CA TYR A 82 7.09 9.81 -19.06
C TYR A 82 7.44 9.16 -20.41
N VAL A 83 7.59 7.83 -20.47
CA VAL A 83 7.92 7.13 -21.72
C VAL A 83 6.72 6.99 -22.66
N ARG A 84 5.52 6.73 -22.13
CA ARG A 84 4.31 6.46 -22.93
C ARG A 84 3.50 7.71 -23.28
N GLN A 85 3.67 8.80 -22.52
CA GLN A 85 2.90 10.04 -22.63
C GLN A 85 1.37 9.79 -22.55
N LYS A 86 0.98 8.78 -21.77
CA LYS A 86 -0.40 8.29 -21.57
C LYS A 86 -0.55 7.74 -20.15
N GLU A 87 -1.65 8.07 -19.52
CA GLU A 87 -2.05 7.51 -18.23
C GLU A 87 -3.12 6.43 -18.44
N ASP A 88 -2.68 5.18 -18.52
CA ASP A 88 -3.55 4.01 -18.63
C ASP A 88 -3.44 3.18 -17.33
N PRO A 89 -4.47 2.39 -16.93
CA PRO A 89 -4.35 1.42 -15.82
C PRO A 89 -3.20 0.42 -15.98
N TRP A 90 -2.72 0.22 -17.20
CA TRP A 90 -1.51 -0.55 -17.51
C TRP A 90 -0.25 -0.01 -16.85
N ASN A 91 -0.15 1.31 -16.58
CA ASN A 91 1.01 1.89 -15.92
C ASN A 91 1.09 1.38 -14.46
N SER A 92 0.00 1.49 -13.69
CA SER A 92 -0.10 0.94 -12.33
C SER A 92 0.18 -0.58 -12.27
N ILE A 93 -0.36 -1.36 -13.22
CA ILE A 93 -0.15 -2.81 -13.27
C ILE A 93 1.33 -3.15 -13.53
N ILE A 94 1.95 -2.48 -14.51
CA ILE A 94 3.35 -2.70 -14.86
C ILE A 94 4.28 -2.16 -13.76
N ALA A 95 3.97 -1.03 -13.13
CA ALA A 95 4.70 -0.49 -11.99
C ALA A 95 4.64 -1.43 -10.77
N GLY A 96 3.47 -2.02 -10.48
CA GLY A 96 3.32 -3.04 -9.44
C GLY A 96 4.16 -4.29 -9.71
N ALA A 97 4.13 -4.80 -10.95
CA ALA A 97 4.94 -5.93 -11.36
C ALA A 97 6.45 -5.63 -11.33
N ALA A 98 6.86 -4.45 -11.81
CA ALA A 98 8.25 -4.00 -11.79
C ALA A 98 8.77 -3.84 -10.36
N THR A 99 7.98 -3.23 -9.46
CA THR A 99 8.31 -3.09 -8.03
C THR A 99 8.50 -4.44 -7.36
N GLY A 100 7.53 -5.35 -7.52
CA GLY A 100 7.61 -6.71 -6.97
C GLY A 100 8.83 -7.47 -7.47
N GLY A 101 9.07 -7.43 -8.78
CA GLY A 101 10.22 -8.07 -9.42
C GLY A 101 11.56 -7.51 -8.96
N PHE A 102 11.71 -6.18 -8.96
CA PHE A 102 12.93 -5.48 -8.60
C PHE A 102 13.34 -5.73 -7.15
N LEU A 103 12.40 -5.65 -6.21
CA LEU A 103 12.65 -5.95 -4.78
C LEU A 103 13.14 -7.39 -4.54
N GLN A 104 12.81 -8.33 -5.43
CA GLN A 104 13.23 -9.72 -5.32
C GLN A 104 14.33 -10.14 -6.30
N MET A 105 14.88 -9.21 -7.11
CA MET A 105 15.96 -9.52 -8.07
C MET A 105 17.19 -10.14 -7.39
N ARG A 106 17.50 -9.68 -6.16
CA ARG A 106 18.65 -10.17 -5.36
C ARG A 106 18.48 -11.60 -4.84
N GLN A 107 17.28 -12.16 -4.88
CA GLN A 107 16.98 -13.53 -4.47
C GLN A 107 16.87 -14.49 -5.67
N GLY A 108 17.26 -14.02 -6.87
CA GLY A 108 17.28 -14.80 -8.11
C GLY A 108 16.01 -14.67 -8.94
N LEU A 109 16.15 -15.01 -10.23
CA LEU A 109 15.11 -14.80 -11.25
C LEU A 109 13.78 -15.47 -10.92
N GLY A 110 13.81 -16.68 -10.34
CA GLY A 110 12.58 -17.40 -9.97
C GLY A 110 11.80 -16.77 -8.82
N ALA A 111 12.47 -16.06 -7.90
CA ALA A 111 11.81 -15.30 -6.84
C ALA A 111 11.29 -13.95 -7.38
N SER A 112 12.10 -13.27 -8.21
CA SER A 112 11.72 -12.05 -8.94
C SER A 112 10.47 -12.25 -9.80
N ALA A 113 10.41 -13.29 -10.63
CA ALA A 113 9.25 -13.56 -11.50
C ALA A 113 7.96 -13.84 -10.70
N ARG A 114 8.04 -14.58 -9.60
CA ARG A 114 6.90 -14.82 -8.71
C ARG A 114 6.41 -13.53 -8.05
N SER A 115 7.34 -12.74 -7.50
CA SER A 115 7.02 -11.45 -6.86
C SER A 115 6.42 -10.44 -7.86
N ALA A 116 6.94 -10.38 -9.08
CA ALA A 116 6.39 -9.56 -10.17
C ALA A 116 4.96 -10.00 -10.54
N ALA A 117 4.69 -11.31 -10.64
CA ALA A 117 3.36 -11.83 -10.91
C ALA A 117 2.36 -11.46 -9.80
N PHE A 118 2.74 -11.62 -8.51
CA PHE A 118 1.89 -11.19 -7.39
C PHE A 118 1.63 -9.67 -7.40
N GLY A 119 2.65 -8.85 -7.62
CA GLY A 119 2.51 -7.38 -7.70
C GLY A 119 1.61 -6.93 -8.85
N GLY A 120 1.79 -7.50 -10.04
CA GLY A 120 0.96 -7.18 -11.21
C GLY A 120 -0.49 -7.62 -11.04
N VAL A 121 -0.75 -8.82 -10.52
CA VAL A 121 -2.11 -9.32 -10.26
C VAL A 121 -2.82 -8.48 -9.20
N LEU A 122 -2.13 -8.11 -8.11
CA LEU A 122 -2.72 -7.30 -7.05
C LEU A 122 -3.15 -5.92 -7.58
N LEU A 123 -2.28 -5.24 -8.33
CA LEU A 123 -2.59 -3.93 -8.91
C LEU A 123 -3.67 -4.03 -10.00
N ALA A 124 -3.70 -5.11 -10.80
CA ALA A 124 -4.77 -5.34 -11.78
C ALA A 124 -6.15 -5.53 -11.11
N LEU A 125 -6.21 -6.15 -9.93
CA LEU A 125 -7.44 -6.26 -9.15
C LEU A 125 -7.86 -4.92 -8.54
N ILE A 126 -6.91 -4.11 -8.06
CA ILE A 126 -7.20 -2.77 -7.50
C ILE A 126 -7.73 -1.82 -8.59
N GLU A 127 -7.04 -1.72 -9.72
CA GLU A 127 -7.47 -0.90 -10.86
C GLU A 127 -8.79 -1.41 -11.45
N GLY A 128 -8.95 -2.74 -11.58
CA GLY A 128 -10.20 -3.36 -12.04
C GLY A 128 -11.39 -3.05 -11.13
N ALA A 129 -11.19 -3.08 -9.80
CA ALA A 129 -12.19 -2.68 -8.83
C ALA A 129 -12.50 -1.18 -8.90
N GLY A 130 -11.48 -0.32 -9.08
CA GLY A 130 -11.64 1.12 -9.28
C GLY A 130 -12.50 1.45 -10.50
N ILE A 131 -12.25 0.79 -11.64
CA ILE A 131 -13.09 0.93 -12.85
C ILE A 131 -14.53 0.46 -12.60
N MET A 132 -14.73 -0.64 -11.87
CA MET A 132 -16.06 -1.16 -11.55
C MET A 132 -16.85 -0.20 -10.63
N LEU A 133 -16.20 0.32 -9.57
CA LEU A 133 -16.81 1.25 -8.63
C LEU A 133 -17.17 2.58 -9.29
N ASN A 134 -16.28 3.13 -10.12
CA ASN A 134 -16.56 4.34 -10.89
C ASN A 134 -17.76 4.14 -11.84
N LYS A 135 -17.83 2.99 -12.55
CA LYS A 135 -19.00 2.67 -13.39
C LYS A 135 -20.29 2.54 -12.60
N PHE A 136 -20.26 1.92 -11.41
CA PHE A 136 -21.44 1.77 -10.57
C PHE A 136 -21.93 3.12 -10.02
N MET A 137 -21.03 3.96 -9.52
CA MET A 137 -21.39 5.30 -9.03
C MET A 137 -21.87 6.22 -10.16
N SER A 138 -21.26 6.18 -11.35
CA SER A 138 -21.76 6.95 -12.51
C SER A 138 -23.15 6.48 -12.95
N GLN A 139 -23.46 5.18 -12.87
CA GLN A 139 -24.81 4.67 -13.14
C GLN A 139 -25.85 5.20 -12.13
N GLN A 140 -25.48 5.41 -10.87
CA GLN A 140 -26.38 5.99 -9.87
C GLN A 140 -26.64 7.48 -10.10
N GLN A 141 -25.62 8.25 -10.52
CA GLN A 141 -25.79 9.67 -10.87
C GLN A 141 -26.60 9.88 -12.16
N GLN A 142 -26.70 8.87 -13.02
CA GLN A 142 -27.47 8.93 -14.26
C GLN A 142 -28.98 8.65 -14.07
N MET A 143 -29.46 8.39 -12.84
CA MET A 143 -30.90 8.35 -12.59
C MET A 143 -31.46 9.78 -12.73
N PRO A 144 -32.39 10.04 -13.67
CA PRO A 144 -32.82 11.39 -13.97
C PRO A 144 -33.48 12.02 -12.75
N ILE A 145 -32.94 13.15 -12.31
CA ILE A 145 -33.64 14.05 -11.40
C ILE A 145 -34.90 14.49 -12.13
N VAL A 146 -36.04 13.91 -11.74
CA VAL A 146 -37.35 14.38 -12.16
C VAL A 146 -37.53 15.75 -11.52
N ILE A 147 -37.21 16.80 -12.27
CA ILE A 147 -37.56 18.17 -11.93
C ILE A 147 -39.07 18.29 -12.19
N GLU A 148 -39.84 17.84 -11.21
CA GLU A 148 -41.23 18.23 -11.05
C GLU A 148 -41.22 19.73 -10.74
N GLU A 149 -41.89 20.54 -11.57
CA GLU A 149 -41.80 22.01 -11.53
C GLU A 149 -43.01 22.62 -10.78
N PRO A 150 -42.89 22.95 -9.48
CA PRO A 150 -43.87 23.76 -8.79
C PRO A 150 -43.64 25.25 -9.09
N ALA A 151 -44.62 25.86 -9.74
CA ALA A 151 -44.61 27.29 -10.07
C ALA A 151 -44.51 28.20 -8.83
N SER A 152 -43.75 29.31 -8.93
CA SER A 152 -44.14 30.65 -8.43
C SER A 152 -43.07 31.72 -8.70
N VAL A 153 -43.48 33.01 -8.58
CA VAL A 153 -42.71 34.27 -8.71
C VAL A 153 -42.15 34.59 -10.11
N ALA A 154 -42.91 35.16 -11.06
CA ALA A 154 -43.61 36.46 -11.13
C ALA A 154 -42.73 37.67 -11.59
N GLY A 155 -43.08 38.23 -12.75
CA GLY A 155 -43.03 39.68 -12.99
C GLY A 155 -42.00 40.24 -13.99
N LEU A 156 -42.31 40.19 -15.31
CA LEU A 156 -42.29 41.38 -16.21
C LEU A 156 -42.87 40.99 -17.61
N PRO A 157 -43.68 41.82 -18.29
CA PRO A 157 -44.29 41.46 -19.56
C PRO A 157 -43.45 41.87 -20.78
N GLY A 158 -43.14 40.88 -21.64
CA GLY A 158 -42.77 41.11 -23.04
C GLY A 158 -41.29 40.94 -23.39
N LEU A 159 -40.92 39.73 -23.81
CA LEU A 159 -39.90 39.39 -24.83
C LEU A 159 -39.98 37.86 -25.07
N PRO A 160 -39.76 37.34 -26.30
CA PRO A 160 -39.92 35.91 -26.62
C PRO A 160 -38.73 35.05 -26.13
N PRO A 161 -38.92 33.74 -25.91
CA PRO A 161 -37.88 32.88 -25.35
C PRO A 161 -36.83 32.51 -26.40
N MET A 162 -35.54 32.76 -26.13
CA MET A 162 -34.46 32.39 -27.04
C MET A 162 -33.19 31.95 -26.30
N GLY A 163 -32.83 30.67 -26.48
CA GLY A 163 -31.46 30.15 -26.33
C GLY A 163 -30.82 30.17 -24.94
N ARG A 164 -31.04 29.11 -24.14
CA ARG A 164 -30.15 28.82 -23.00
C ARG A 164 -28.84 28.24 -23.54
N ALA A 165 -27.83 29.09 -23.70
CA ALA A 165 -26.54 28.72 -24.25
C ALA A 165 -25.81 27.65 -23.39
N SER A 166 -25.15 26.72 -24.05
CA SER A 166 -24.27 25.73 -23.43
C SER A 166 -22.95 26.35 -23.00
N GLY A 167 -22.50 26.04 -21.77
CA GLY A 167 -21.14 26.33 -21.30
C GLY A 167 -21.10 27.21 -20.05
N GLN A 168 -21.08 26.58 -18.88
CA GLN A 168 -20.47 27.16 -17.69
C GLN A 168 -19.79 26.04 -16.91
N PRO A 169 -18.49 26.14 -16.59
CA PRO A 169 -17.76 25.07 -15.91
C PRO A 169 -18.25 24.97 -14.45
N GLY A 170 -18.66 23.76 -14.06
CA GLY A 170 -18.98 23.46 -12.67
C GLY A 170 -17.71 23.44 -11.84
N SER A 171 -17.72 24.16 -10.72
CA SER A 171 -16.65 24.12 -9.72
C SER A 171 -16.60 22.74 -9.06
N GLU A 172 -15.50 22.01 -9.24
CA GLU A 172 -15.22 20.80 -8.46
C GLU A 172 -14.89 21.18 -7.01
N PRO A 173 -15.56 20.62 -6.00
CA PRO A 173 -15.10 20.72 -4.62
C PRO A 173 -13.95 19.75 -4.41
N ALA A 174 -12.75 20.29 -4.14
CA ALA A 174 -11.62 19.48 -3.68
C ALA A 174 -12.02 18.73 -2.38
N THR A 175 -12.10 17.41 -2.45
CA THR A 175 -12.38 16.55 -1.30
C THR A 175 -11.18 15.67 -1.00
N SER A 176 -10.28 16.19 -0.16
CA SER A 176 -9.29 15.41 0.57
C SER A 176 -10.00 14.36 1.45
N VAL A 177 -10.00 13.09 1.04
CA VAL A 177 -10.63 12.02 1.82
C VAL A 177 -9.58 11.25 2.62
N SER A 178 -9.22 11.79 3.78
CA SER A 178 -8.71 10.97 4.88
C SER A 178 -9.87 10.16 5.46
N SER A 179 -9.83 8.83 5.35
CA SER A 179 -10.81 7.94 6.00
C SER A 179 -10.14 6.82 6.80
N SER A 180 -9.86 7.14 8.07
CA SER A 180 -9.57 6.16 9.12
C SER A 180 -10.87 5.58 9.71
N GLY A 181 -11.00 4.24 9.73
CA GLY A 181 -12.09 3.47 10.35
C GLY A 181 -12.54 2.31 9.44
N ALA A 182 -12.32 1.02 9.75
CA ALA A 182 -12.92 0.20 10.83
C ALA A 182 -14.46 0.07 10.69
N GLU A 183 -15.15 -1.08 10.77
CA GLU A 183 -14.83 -2.53 10.90
C GLU A 183 -16.15 -3.32 10.58
N ALA A 184 -16.24 -4.64 10.34
CA ALA A 184 -15.30 -5.74 10.04
C ALA A 184 -16.09 -7.02 9.59
N SER A 185 -15.51 -7.85 8.70
CA SER A 185 -15.83 -9.30 8.59
C SER A 185 -14.72 -10.00 7.79
N SER A 186 -13.74 -10.64 8.44
CA SER A 186 -13.76 -11.96 9.09
C SER A 186 -13.60 -13.15 8.11
N GLY A 187 -12.54 -13.95 8.30
CA GLY A 187 -12.35 -15.22 7.59
C GLY A 187 -10.94 -15.51 7.06
N GLY A 188 -10.09 -16.12 7.90
CA GLY A 188 -9.12 -17.12 7.40
C GLY A 188 -7.68 -16.68 7.07
N TRP A 189 -6.83 -16.45 8.09
CA TRP A 189 -5.36 -16.58 7.94
C TRP A 189 -4.66 -17.27 9.15
N LEU A 190 -5.40 -17.76 10.15
CA LEU A 190 -4.82 -18.10 11.46
C LEU A 190 -5.29 -19.46 12.02
N GLY A 191 -5.19 -20.53 11.20
CA GLY A 191 -5.79 -21.84 11.53
C GLY A 191 -5.05 -23.07 11.00
N GLY A 192 -3.72 -23.16 11.11
CA GLY A 192 -2.97 -24.31 10.57
C GLY A 192 -1.65 -24.72 11.24
N TRP A 193 -1.20 -24.09 12.32
CA TRP A 193 0.18 -24.30 12.83
C TRP A 193 0.32 -25.23 14.05
N PHE A 194 -0.74 -25.59 14.78
CA PHE A 194 -0.63 -26.46 15.97
C PHE A 194 -1.74 -27.52 16.07
N GLY A 195 -1.41 -28.73 15.63
CA GLY A 195 -2.14 -29.97 15.93
C GLY A 195 -1.14 -31.04 16.36
N LYS A 196 -1.14 -31.43 17.64
CA LYS A 196 -0.15 -32.32 18.26
C LYS A 196 -0.79 -33.63 18.70
N SER A 197 -0.35 -34.74 18.13
CA SER A 197 -0.57 -36.11 18.64
C SER A 197 0.74 -36.91 18.55
N LYS A 198 0.89 -37.93 19.41
CA LYS A 198 2.17 -38.55 19.81
C LYS A 198 2.34 -39.98 19.25
N GLU A 199 3.59 -40.28 18.83
CA GLU A 199 4.31 -41.57 18.95
C GLU A 199 3.79 -42.82 18.17
N PRO A 200 4.65 -43.79 17.79
CA PRO A 200 5.78 -44.36 18.56
C PRO A 200 7.20 -44.30 17.93
N GLU A 201 8.17 -44.80 18.69
CA GLU A 201 9.63 -44.74 18.49
C GLU A 201 10.20 -45.57 17.31
N ALA A 202 11.34 -45.11 16.76
CA ALA A 202 12.41 -46.01 16.25
C ALA A 202 13.81 -45.33 16.18
N LYS A 203 14.69 -45.68 17.13
CA LYS A 203 16.17 -45.86 17.06
C LYS A 203 17.08 -44.95 16.18
N SER A 204 18.06 -44.35 16.88
CA SER A 204 19.52 -44.35 16.56
C SER A 204 20.06 -43.67 15.30
N SER A 205 20.83 -42.58 15.49
CA SER A 205 22.25 -42.42 15.05
C SER A 205 22.68 -40.94 15.19
N GLY A 206 23.80 -40.65 15.85
CA GLY A 206 24.28 -39.27 16.04
C GLY A 206 25.45 -38.92 15.12
N SER A 207 25.39 -37.79 14.40
CA SER A 207 26.49 -37.34 13.52
C SER A 207 26.53 -35.85 13.10
N GLU A 208 25.95 -34.88 13.83
CA GLU A 208 25.90 -33.47 13.38
C GLU A 208 26.35 -32.37 14.39
N THR A 209 27.25 -32.68 15.33
CA THR A 209 27.92 -31.62 16.15
C THR A 209 29.21 -31.07 15.52
N LYS A 210 29.67 -31.62 14.39
CA LYS A 210 31.01 -31.33 13.82
C LYS A 210 31.09 -30.10 12.90
N ILE A 211 29.98 -29.41 12.64
CA ILE A 211 29.92 -28.33 11.62
C ILE A 211 29.94 -26.91 12.24
N LEU A 212 29.73 -26.77 13.56
CA LEU A 212 29.55 -25.46 14.20
C LEU A 212 30.82 -24.82 14.81
N GLU A 213 31.99 -25.47 14.75
CA GLU A 213 33.25 -24.94 15.31
C GLU A 213 34.28 -24.47 14.24
N SER A 214 33.89 -24.34 12.97
CA SER A 214 34.82 -24.01 11.87
C SER A 214 34.94 -22.51 11.53
N PHE A 215 34.26 -21.60 12.25
CA PHE A 215 34.42 -20.15 12.08
C PHE A 215 35.32 -19.59 13.18
N ASP A 216 36.61 -19.90 13.05
CA ASP A 216 37.71 -19.42 13.88
C ASP A 216 37.85 -17.90 13.74
N ALA A 217 37.64 -17.17 14.84
CA ALA A 217 37.73 -15.72 14.86
C ALA A 217 39.17 -15.31 15.24
N PRO A 218 39.85 -14.46 14.45
CA PRO A 218 41.23 -14.09 14.75
C PRO A 218 41.32 -13.37 16.11
N PRO A 219 42.37 -13.64 16.92
CA PRO A 219 42.48 -13.10 18.26
C PRO A 219 42.59 -11.56 18.24
N VAL A 220 41.86 -10.91 19.16
CA VAL A 220 41.87 -9.45 19.30
C VAL A 220 43.26 -8.96 19.74
N PRO A 221 43.83 -7.94 19.07
CA PRO A 221 45.14 -7.40 19.45
C PRO A 221 45.04 -6.62 20.78
N SER A 222 45.88 -7.00 21.75
CA SER A 222 46.03 -6.29 23.02
C SER A 222 46.87 -5.03 22.83
N PHE A 223 46.26 -3.85 22.99
CA PHE A 223 46.99 -2.59 23.07
C PHE A 223 47.53 -2.39 24.50
N GLU A 224 48.79 -2.76 24.72
CA GLU A 224 49.53 -2.26 25.89
C GLU A 224 49.88 -0.78 25.68
N TYR A 225 49.41 0.07 26.59
CA TYR A 225 49.89 1.45 26.68
C TYR A 225 51.20 1.48 27.47
N LYS A 226 52.21 2.16 26.93
CA LYS A 226 53.53 2.37 27.54
C LYS A 226 53.98 3.81 27.36
#